data_AF-A0A952JZK3-F1
#
_entry.id   AF-A0A952JZK3-F1
#
_cell.length_a   1.000
_cell.length_b   1.000
_cell.length_c   1.000
_cell.angle_alpha   90.00
_cell.angle_beta   90.00
_cell.angle_gamma   90.00
#
_symmetry.space_group_name_H-M   'P 1'
#
loop_
_entity.id
_entity.type
_entity.pdbx_description
1 polymer ?
#
loop_
_entity_poly.entity_id
_entity_poly.type
_entity_poly.pdbx_seq_one_letter_code
_entity_poly.pdbx_strand_id
1 'polypeptide(L)'
;MKIKNILRLTGLAAVLGVVVSCSSDYDTFGVSNETNYPVLEVLGDSPAFVQLGGSYTDPGATASENGVSIPFTTSYQGDYRGANTLNLNVADRYTAVYSAINKDGFSATANRKIFVYRTGDFITSIEGLYESKVVRTPSQGVVSPTTSLKYVIIWKNADGTYELTDAIGGYYDLGRSYGPTYASRGLKLNYTAGVATVAAQPNGVGAFGGSIVVSGVTVDPLTKTIVVPSAWDSGYNFTATLTQVN
;
A
#
# COMPACT_ATOMS: atom_id res chain seq x y z
N MET A 1 62.68 -77.48 34.56
CA MET A 1 64.12 -77.25 34.33
C MET A 1 64.28 -76.04 33.45
N LYS A 2 64.96 -74.98 33.94
CA LYS A 2 65.62 -73.89 33.19
C LYS A 2 64.66 -72.93 32.41
N ILE A 3 64.88 -71.63 32.23
CA ILE A 3 65.94 -70.62 32.50
C ILE A 3 65.26 -69.26 32.15
N LYS A 4 65.35 -68.19 32.97
CA LYS A 4 66.14 -66.94 32.75
C LYS A 4 66.07 -66.41 31.29
N ASN A 5 65.89 -65.14 30.92
CA ASN A 5 66.27 -63.85 31.50
C ASN A 5 65.78 -62.73 30.53
N ILE A 6 65.35 -61.60 31.09
CA ILE A 6 65.83 -60.22 30.85
C ILE A 6 66.37 -59.87 29.44
N LEU A 7 65.82 -58.84 28.78
CA LEU A 7 66.57 -57.63 28.40
C LEU A 7 65.65 -56.46 27.98
N ARG A 8 66.04 -55.25 28.38
CA ARG A 8 65.39 -53.97 28.11
C ARG A 8 65.83 -53.42 26.75
N LEU A 9 64.95 -52.69 26.05
CA LEU A 9 65.38 -51.59 25.17
C LEU A 9 64.28 -50.52 25.08
N THR A 10 64.64 -49.30 25.45
CA THR A 10 63.84 -48.07 25.38
C THR A 10 63.76 -47.55 23.95
N GLY A 11 62.57 -47.12 23.49
CA GLY A 11 62.47 -46.30 22.28
C GLY A 11 61.07 -46.16 21.68
N LEU A 12 60.48 -44.98 21.93
CA LEU A 12 59.74 -44.17 20.96
C LEU A 12 58.23 -44.44 20.72
N ALA A 13 57.51 -43.31 20.70
CA ALA A 13 56.15 -43.06 20.20
C ALA A 13 54.98 -43.36 21.16
N ALA A 14 54.86 -42.53 22.18
CA ALA A 14 53.57 -42.15 22.75
C ALA A 14 52.81 -41.23 21.76
N VAL A 15 52.03 -41.78 20.83
CA VAL A 15 50.87 -41.10 20.21
C VAL A 15 49.89 -42.18 19.72
N LEU A 16 49.01 -42.66 20.60
CA LEU A 16 47.81 -43.39 20.19
C LEU A 16 46.61 -42.81 20.92
N GLY A 17 46.42 -41.51 20.75
CA GLY A 17 45.29 -40.78 21.31
C GLY A 17 44.87 -39.71 20.30
N VAL A 18 43.57 -39.68 20.03
CA VAL A 18 42.84 -38.69 19.21
C VAL A 18 42.80 -38.96 17.70
N VAL A 19 42.02 -39.97 17.30
CA VAL A 19 41.26 -39.93 16.03
C VAL A 19 39.85 -40.49 16.23
N VAL A 20 39.09 -39.93 17.17
CA VAL A 20 37.62 -39.94 17.08
C VAL A 20 37.17 -38.49 17.27
N SER A 21 37.47 -37.68 16.25
CA SER A 21 36.72 -36.45 16.05
C SER A 21 35.48 -36.81 15.24
N CYS A 22 34.34 -36.36 15.74
CA CYS A 22 33.02 -36.33 15.11
C CYS A 22 32.25 -37.66 15.07
N SER A 23 31.43 -37.92 16.10
CA SER A 23 30.09 -38.38 15.78
C SER A 23 29.45 -37.29 14.93
N SER A 24 29.00 -37.63 13.73
CA SER A 24 28.05 -36.78 13.03
C SER A 24 26.76 -36.91 13.83
N ASP A 25 26.45 -35.93 14.67
CA ASP A 25 25.21 -35.92 15.43
C ASP A 25 24.05 -35.75 14.42
N TYR A 26 23.49 -36.89 13.97
CA TYR A 26 22.38 -36.96 13.01
C TYR A 26 21.04 -36.57 13.64
N ASP A 27 20.99 -36.26 14.93
CA ASP A 27 19.77 -35.92 15.69
C ASP A 27 19.07 -34.65 15.17
N THR A 28 19.76 -33.88 14.33
CA THR A 28 19.24 -32.68 13.66
C THR A 28 19.26 -32.80 12.12
N PHE A 29 19.70 -33.93 11.58
CA PHE A 29 19.74 -34.15 10.14
C PHE A 29 18.33 -34.44 9.61
N GLY A 30 17.89 -33.69 8.58
CA GLY A 30 16.59 -33.93 7.92
C GLY A 30 15.35 -33.41 8.66
N VAL A 31 15.52 -32.58 9.70
CA VAL A 31 14.38 -31.92 10.39
C VAL A 31 13.78 -30.75 9.59
N SER A 32 14.52 -30.26 8.58
CA SER A 32 14.07 -29.19 7.67
C SER A 32 13.48 -29.79 6.39
N ASN A 33 12.39 -29.21 5.90
CA ASN A 33 11.79 -29.53 4.62
C ASN A 33 11.86 -28.33 3.67
N GLU A 34 12.02 -28.59 2.38
CA GLU A 34 11.90 -27.56 1.34
C GLU A 34 10.42 -27.27 1.06
N THR A 35 10.09 -25.99 0.98
CA THR A 35 8.75 -25.50 0.63
C THR A 35 8.85 -24.53 -0.54
N ASN A 36 7.96 -24.67 -1.51
CA ASN A 36 7.87 -23.77 -2.65
C ASN A 36 6.72 -22.81 -2.42
N TYR A 37 7.02 -21.53 -2.18
CA TYR A 37 5.97 -20.53 -1.97
C TYR A 37 5.16 -20.30 -3.25
N PRO A 38 3.86 -19.95 -3.14
CA PRO A 38 3.08 -19.51 -4.29
C PRO A 38 3.69 -18.29 -4.97
N VAL A 39 3.75 -18.31 -6.30
CA VAL A 39 4.09 -17.17 -7.14
C VAL A 39 2.81 -16.68 -7.82
N LEU A 40 2.43 -15.43 -7.55
CA LEU A 40 1.24 -14.78 -8.12
C LEU A 40 1.65 -13.73 -9.15
N GLU A 41 0.99 -13.72 -10.30
CA GLU A 41 1.14 -12.69 -11.33
C GLU A 41 -0.22 -12.03 -11.61
N VAL A 42 -0.32 -10.72 -11.40
CA VAL A 42 -1.55 -9.95 -11.65
C VAL A 42 -1.72 -9.72 -13.14
N LEU A 43 -2.88 -10.06 -13.71
CA LEU A 43 -3.15 -9.93 -15.14
C LEU A 43 -3.73 -8.55 -15.48
N GLY A 44 -3.34 -7.91 -16.57
CA GLY A 44 -3.88 -6.60 -16.96
C GLY A 44 -3.45 -5.43 -16.04
N ASP A 45 -4.10 -4.28 -16.21
CA ASP A 45 -3.59 -3.01 -15.66
C ASP A 45 -3.70 -2.91 -14.13
N SER A 46 -2.67 -2.33 -13.51
CA SER A 46 -2.66 -1.94 -12.10
C SER A 46 -1.93 -0.60 -11.95
N PRO A 47 -2.62 0.51 -11.68
CA PRO A 47 -4.06 0.59 -11.38
C PRO A 47 -4.97 0.44 -12.61
N ALA A 48 -6.21 -0.01 -12.37
CA ALA A 48 -7.32 0.09 -13.32
C ALA A 48 -8.20 1.32 -13.00
N PHE A 49 -8.76 1.95 -14.02
CA PHE A 49 -9.59 3.14 -13.93
C PHE A 49 -11.00 2.85 -14.47
N VAL A 50 -12.03 3.14 -13.68
CA VAL A 50 -13.42 2.79 -13.99
C VAL A 50 -14.33 3.98 -13.70
N GLN A 51 -15.14 4.36 -14.70
CA GLN A 51 -16.16 5.39 -14.49
C GLN A 51 -17.28 4.87 -13.57
N LEU A 52 -17.77 5.73 -12.68
CA LEU A 52 -18.82 5.41 -11.73
C LEU A 52 -20.09 4.92 -12.44
N GLY A 53 -20.58 3.75 -12.04
CA GLY A 53 -21.72 3.05 -12.65
C GLY A 53 -21.40 2.31 -13.95
N GLY A 54 -20.14 2.34 -14.41
CA GLY A 54 -19.67 1.61 -15.58
C GLY A 54 -19.53 0.11 -15.34
N SER A 55 -19.05 -0.59 -16.37
CA SER A 55 -18.73 -2.02 -16.32
C SER A 55 -17.24 -2.24 -16.11
N TYR A 56 -16.87 -3.20 -15.26
CA TYR A 56 -15.51 -3.68 -15.10
C TYR A 56 -15.54 -5.17 -14.77
N THR A 57 -14.72 -5.94 -15.47
CA THR A 57 -14.43 -7.34 -15.16
C THR A 57 -12.99 -7.41 -14.74
N ASP A 58 -12.74 -7.98 -13.57
CA ASP A 58 -11.39 -8.18 -13.05
C ASP A 58 -10.67 -9.27 -13.85
N PRO A 59 -9.57 -8.98 -14.59
CA PRO A 59 -8.79 -10.00 -15.29
C PRO A 59 -8.11 -11.04 -14.39
N GLY A 60 -8.12 -10.85 -13.07
CA GLY A 60 -7.62 -11.78 -12.08
C GLY A 60 -6.10 -11.80 -11.97
N ALA A 61 -5.59 -12.97 -11.58
CA ALA A 61 -4.18 -13.28 -11.47
C ALA A 61 -3.95 -14.72 -11.95
N THR A 62 -2.70 -15.13 -12.12
CA THR A 62 -2.29 -16.53 -12.14
C THR A 62 -1.55 -16.85 -10.85
N ALA A 63 -1.57 -18.12 -10.43
CA ALA A 63 -0.80 -18.61 -9.30
C ALA A 63 -0.11 -19.93 -9.66
N SER A 64 1.14 -20.08 -9.24
CA SER A 64 1.90 -21.33 -9.42
C SER A 64 2.75 -21.68 -8.20
N GLU A 65 2.96 -22.98 -8.00
CA GLU A 65 3.92 -23.55 -7.05
C GLU A 65 4.89 -24.43 -7.86
N ASN A 66 6.19 -24.13 -7.82
CA ASN A 66 7.21 -24.86 -8.57
C ASN A 66 6.86 -25.05 -10.06
N GLY A 67 6.30 -24.01 -10.68
CA GLY A 67 5.87 -24.02 -12.10
C GLY A 67 4.55 -24.74 -12.38
N VAL A 68 3.90 -25.33 -11.38
CA VAL A 68 2.58 -25.97 -11.52
C VAL A 68 1.50 -25.00 -11.08
N SER A 69 0.43 -24.86 -11.87
CA SER A 69 -0.68 -23.98 -11.53
C SER A 69 -1.43 -24.45 -10.28
N ILE A 70 -1.75 -23.51 -9.39
CA ILE A 70 -2.52 -23.74 -8.16
C ILE A 70 -3.70 -22.75 -8.11
N PRO A 71 -4.79 -23.07 -7.38
CA PRO A 71 -5.90 -22.15 -7.22
C PRO A 71 -5.51 -20.92 -6.40
N PHE A 72 -6.21 -19.81 -6.64
CA PHE A 72 -6.18 -18.62 -5.82
C PHE A 72 -7.61 -18.14 -5.56
N THR A 73 -7.75 -17.27 -4.57
CA THR A 73 -9.00 -16.57 -4.24
C THR A 73 -8.83 -15.07 -4.45
N THR A 74 -9.91 -14.38 -4.80
CA THR A 74 -9.94 -12.92 -4.90
C THR A 74 -10.87 -12.34 -3.85
N SER A 75 -10.44 -11.26 -3.21
CA SER A 75 -11.29 -10.44 -2.32
C SER A 75 -11.11 -8.97 -2.65
N TYR A 76 -12.06 -8.13 -2.24
CA TYR A 76 -12.04 -6.69 -2.49
C TYR A 76 -12.25 -5.90 -1.21
N GLN A 77 -11.55 -4.78 -1.10
CA GLN A 77 -11.73 -3.80 -0.03
C GLN A 77 -11.77 -2.39 -0.64
N GLY A 78 -12.74 -1.57 -0.25
CA GLY A 78 -12.73 -0.13 -0.50
C GLY A 78 -11.89 0.58 0.56
N ASP A 79 -10.85 1.31 0.12
CA ASP A 79 -9.84 1.90 1.00
C ASP A 79 -10.40 3.03 1.86
N TYR A 80 -11.37 3.80 1.35
CA TYR A 80 -11.93 4.96 2.06
C TYR A 80 -13.36 4.69 2.55
N ARG A 81 -14.25 4.12 1.74
CA ARG A 81 -15.67 3.97 2.11
C ARG A 81 -16.01 2.62 2.72
N GLY A 82 -15.00 1.76 2.95
CA GLY A 82 -15.12 0.55 3.78
C GLY A 82 -15.93 -0.57 3.16
N ALA A 83 -16.11 -0.56 1.84
CA ALA A 83 -16.77 -1.66 1.13
C ALA A 83 -15.94 -2.95 1.23
N ASN A 84 -16.60 -4.11 1.33
CA ASN A 84 -15.98 -5.44 1.36
C ASN A 84 -16.15 -6.22 0.04
N THR A 85 -16.67 -5.54 -0.99
CA THR A 85 -16.90 -6.03 -2.34
C THR A 85 -16.60 -4.90 -3.32
N LEU A 86 -16.28 -5.25 -4.57
CA LEU A 86 -16.13 -4.24 -5.62
C LEU A 86 -17.50 -3.67 -5.98
N ASN A 87 -17.74 -2.40 -5.64
CA ASN A 87 -18.99 -1.71 -5.93
C ASN A 87 -18.75 -0.56 -6.90
N LEU A 88 -19.06 -0.78 -8.18
CA LEU A 88 -18.83 0.21 -9.23
C LEU A 88 -19.78 1.42 -9.15
N ASN A 89 -20.80 1.40 -8.29
CA ASN A 89 -21.70 2.53 -8.05
C ASN A 89 -21.25 3.45 -6.92
N VAL A 90 -20.10 3.16 -6.29
CA VAL A 90 -19.55 3.95 -5.19
C VAL A 90 -18.14 4.37 -5.58
N ALA A 91 -17.92 5.69 -5.63
CA ALA A 91 -16.59 6.23 -5.88
C ALA A 91 -15.69 5.92 -4.69
N ASP A 92 -14.58 5.23 -4.96
CA ASP A 92 -13.57 4.80 -3.99
C ASP A 92 -12.33 4.27 -4.73
N ARG A 93 -11.24 4.04 -3.99
CA ARG A 93 -10.14 3.20 -4.44
C ARG A 93 -10.34 1.81 -3.84
N TYR A 94 -10.57 0.82 -4.70
CA TYR A 94 -10.67 -0.57 -4.31
C TYR A 94 -9.31 -1.26 -4.43
N THR A 95 -9.04 -2.15 -3.49
CA THR A 95 -7.91 -3.09 -3.52
C THR A 95 -8.45 -4.49 -3.77
N ALA A 96 -8.14 -5.07 -4.93
CA ALA A 96 -8.29 -6.49 -5.16
C ALA A 96 -7.09 -7.21 -4.54
N VAL A 97 -7.34 -8.21 -3.70
CA VAL A 97 -6.30 -9.06 -3.08
C VAL A 97 -6.47 -10.47 -3.60
N TYR A 98 -5.46 -10.95 -4.34
CA TYR A 98 -5.34 -12.33 -4.78
C TYR A 98 -4.51 -13.09 -3.76
N SER A 99 -5.01 -14.22 -3.27
CA SER A 99 -4.30 -15.07 -2.32
C SER A 99 -4.29 -16.52 -2.79
N ALA A 100 -3.11 -17.12 -2.81
CA ALA A 100 -2.89 -18.53 -3.08
C ALA A 100 -2.18 -19.17 -1.88
N ILE A 101 -2.48 -20.44 -1.62
CA ILE A 101 -1.91 -21.24 -0.54
C ILE A 101 -1.26 -22.47 -1.15
N ASN A 102 -0.01 -22.76 -0.82
CA ASN A 102 0.67 -23.96 -1.31
C ASN A 102 0.24 -25.22 -0.52
N LYS A 103 0.69 -26.40 -0.97
CA LYS A 103 0.37 -27.68 -0.30
C LYS A 103 0.82 -27.75 1.17
N ASP A 104 1.83 -26.97 1.54
CA ASP A 104 2.43 -26.94 2.87
C ASP A 104 1.78 -25.87 3.79
N GLY A 105 0.76 -25.15 3.31
CA GLY A 105 -0.03 -24.18 4.08
C GLY A 105 0.49 -22.75 4.09
N PHE A 106 1.52 -22.43 3.30
CA PHE A 106 2.05 -21.07 3.18
C PHE A 106 1.30 -20.27 2.12
N SER A 107 0.94 -19.03 2.46
CA SER A 107 0.23 -18.12 1.57
C SER A 107 1.15 -17.10 0.90
N ALA A 108 0.82 -16.70 -0.34
CA ALA A 108 1.30 -15.47 -0.93
C ALA A 108 0.12 -14.58 -1.36
N THR A 109 0.38 -13.28 -1.51
CA THR A 109 -0.63 -12.31 -1.97
C THR A 109 -0.08 -11.38 -3.04
N ALA A 110 -0.94 -11.02 -3.99
CA ALA A 110 -0.70 -9.95 -4.96
C ALA A 110 -1.93 -9.05 -5.04
N ASN A 111 -1.74 -7.78 -5.38
CA ASN A 111 -2.80 -6.78 -5.29
C ASN A 111 -2.99 -5.99 -6.59
N ARG A 112 -4.24 -5.65 -6.92
CA ARG A 112 -4.56 -4.62 -7.92
C ARG A 112 -5.28 -3.44 -7.26
N LYS A 113 -4.93 -2.21 -7.65
CA LYS A 113 -5.72 -1.01 -7.32
C LYS A 113 -6.73 -0.72 -8.43
N ILE A 114 -7.97 -0.42 -8.07
CA ILE A 114 -9.06 -0.09 -8.99
C ILE A 114 -9.67 1.23 -8.52
N PHE A 115 -9.60 2.26 -9.34
CA PHE A 115 -10.20 3.57 -9.05
C PHE A 115 -11.57 3.64 -9.70
N VAL A 116 -12.61 3.79 -8.87
CA VAL A 116 -13.97 4.08 -9.32
C VAL A 116 -14.24 5.56 -9.06
N TYR A 117 -14.54 6.32 -10.10
CA TYR A 117 -14.71 7.77 -9.99
C TYR A 117 -15.65 8.33 -11.05
N ARG A 118 -16.17 9.53 -10.81
CA ARG A 118 -16.88 10.34 -11.81
C ARG A 118 -16.00 11.53 -12.19
N THR A 119 -15.98 11.91 -13.47
CA THR A 119 -15.30 13.13 -13.93
C THR A 119 -16.28 14.30 -14.01
N GLY A 120 -16.07 15.33 -13.18
CA GLY A 120 -16.81 16.59 -13.19
C GLY A 120 -16.31 17.59 -14.23
N ASP A 121 -17.12 18.60 -14.52
CA ASP A 121 -16.89 19.60 -15.57
C ASP A 121 -16.29 20.92 -15.07
N PHE A 122 -16.07 21.08 -13.76
CA PHE A 122 -15.67 22.34 -13.11
C PHE A 122 -16.65 23.50 -13.35
N ILE A 123 -17.89 23.19 -13.68
CA ILE A 123 -19.00 24.16 -13.78
C ILE A 123 -20.08 23.77 -12.76
N THR A 124 -20.55 22.53 -12.87
CA THR A 124 -21.61 21.95 -12.05
C THR A 124 -21.06 20.98 -11.01
N SER A 125 -19.91 20.36 -11.27
CA SER A 125 -19.30 19.36 -10.38
C SER A 125 -17.77 19.42 -10.39
N ILE A 126 -17.19 19.23 -9.20
CA ILE A 126 -15.75 18.99 -8.97
C ILE A 126 -15.49 17.53 -8.56
N GLU A 127 -16.41 16.61 -8.85
CA GLU A 127 -16.09 15.18 -8.76
C GLU A 127 -14.92 14.86 -9.69
N GLY A 128 -14.06 13.94 -9.28
CA GLY A 128 -12.93 13.58 -10.12
C GLY A 128 -11.96 12.63 -9.48
N LEU A 129 -11.17 12.03 -10.35
CA LEU A 129 -9.86 11.53 -10.03
C LEU A 129 -8.85 12.63 -10.29
N TYR A 130 -7.93 12.85 -9.35
CA TYR A 130 -6.97 13.94 -9.41
C TYR A 130 -5.56 13.42 -9.18
N GLU A 131 -4.61 13.79 -10.05
CA GLU A 131 -3.20 13.71 -9.69
C GLU A 131 -2.87 14.73 -8.62
N SER A 132 -2.20 14.30 -7.56
CA SER A 132 -1.86 15.15 -6.43
C SER A 132 -0.37 15.49 -6.40
N LYS A 133 -0.05 16.77 -6.18
CA LYS A 133 1.30 17.24 -5.84
C LYS A 133 1.22 18.00 -4.52
N VAL A 134 2.13 17.72 -3.60
CA VAL A 134 2.07 18.31 -2.24
C VAL A 134 3.38 18.99 -1.88
N VAL A 135 3.27 20.24 -1.44
CA VAL A 135 4.35 20.98 -0.77
C VAL A 135 4.11 20.95 0.72
N ARG A 136 5.13 20.60 1.53
CA ARG A 136 5.03 20.62 3.00
C ARG A 136 6.04 21.59 3.63
N THR A 137 5.63 22.40 4.59
CA THR A 137 6.48 23.35 5.32
C THR A 137 6.31 23.23 6.85
N PRO A 138 7.38 23.31 7.67
CA PRO A 138 8.78 23.27 7.27
C PRO A 138 9.12 21.91 6.63
N SER A 139 10.00 21.94 5.63
CA SER A 139 10.38 20.74 4.89
C SER A 139 11.20 19.80 5.80
N GLN A 140 10.91 18.50 5.78
CA GLN A 140 11.93 17.50 6.13
C GLN A 140 12.52 17.05 4.81
N GLY A 141 13.77 17.43 4.52
CA GLY A 141 14.56 16.95 3.37
C GLY A 141 13.80 16.87 2.05
N VAL A 142 13.88 17.93 1.24
CA VAL A 142 13.42 18.04 -0.17
C VAL A 142 12.20 17.15 -0.49
N VAL A 143 11.00 17.62 -0.12
CA VAL A 143 9.79 17.15 -0.82
C VAL A 143 9.78 17.86 -2.16
N SER A 144 10.15 17.16 -3.24
CA SER A 144 10.13 17.76 -4.57
C SER A 144 8.68 18.13 -4.95
N PRO A 145 8.37 19.40 -5.22
CA PRO A 145 7.02 19.85 -5.59
C PRO A 145 6.58 19.31 -6.97
N THR A 146 7.46 18.62 -7.69
CA THR A 146 7.25 18.22 -9.08
C THR A 146 6.75 16.79 -9.26
N THR A 147 6.93 15.92 -8.25
CA THR A 147 6.56 14.51 -8.36
C THR A 147 5.12 14.30 -7.89
N SER A 148 4.30 13.72 -8.76
CA SER A 148 2.94 13.31 -8.43
C SER A 148 2.95 12.22 -7.36
N LEU A 149 2.14 12.39 -6.32
CA LEU A 149 1.90 11.42 -5.25
C LEU A 149 0.84 10.39 -5.62
N LYS A 150 0.53 10.20 -6.91
CA LYS A 150 -0.60 9.40 -7.42
C LYS A 150 -1.93 10.13 -7.25
N TYR A 151 -3.01 9.38 -7.02
CA TYR A 151 -4.37 9.87 -7.21
C TYR A 151 -5.13 10.07 -5.90
N VAL A 152 -5.79 11.23 -5.81
CA VAL A 152 -6.81 11.59 -4.82
C VAL A 152 -8.17 11.58 -5.52
N ILE A 153 -9.22 11.16 -4.82
CA ILE A 153 -10.59 11.18 -5.35
C ILE A 153 -11.37 12.28 -4.66
N ILE A 154 -12.20 12.99 -5.44
CA ILE A 154 -13.28 13.84 -4.94
C ILE A 154 -14.59 13.22 -5.40
N TRP A 155 -15.47 12.89 -4.45
CA TRP A 155 -16.82 12.41 -4.74
C TRP A 155 -17.86 13.37 -4.18
N LYS A 156 -19.08 13.29 -4.73
CA LYS A 156 -20.23 14.04 -4.22
C LYS A 156 -21.02 13.19 -3.24
N ASN A 157 -21.29 13.76 -2.07
CA ASN A 157 -22.14 13.18 -1.05
C ASN A 157 -23.62 13.44 -1.33
N ALA A 158 -24.50 12.66 -0.70
CA ALA A 158 -25.95 12.81 -0.83
C ALA A 158 -26.46 14.17 -0.33
N ASP A 159 -25.73 14.80 0.60
CA ASP A 159 -25.99 16.16 1.11
C ASP A 159 -25.55 17.27 0.15
N GLY A 160 -24.98 16.92 -1.02
CA GLY A 160 -24.50 17.85 -2.03
C GLY A 160 -23.07 18.36 -1.83
N THR A 161 -22.43 18.05 -0.69
CA THR A 161 -21.03 18.38 -0.44
C THR A 161 -20.08 17.49 -1.26
N TYR A 162 -18.87 17.98 -1.49
CA TYR A 162 -17.80 17.25 -2.15
C TYR A 162 -16.75 16.85 -1.13
N GLU A 163 -16.42 15.58 -1.04
CA GLU A 163 -15.48 15.06 -0.04
C GLU A 163 -14.21 14.54 -0.69
N LEU A 164 -13.08 14.94 -0.13
CA LEU A 164 -11.75 14.54 -0.57
C LEU A 164 -11.32 13.28 0.19
N THR A 165 -10.65 12.36 -0.49
CA THR A 165 -10.03 11.20 0.18
C THR A 165 -8.96 11.61 1.19
N ASP A 166 -8.23 12.70 0.93
CA ASP A 166 -7.18 13.19 1.80
C ASP A 166 -6.98 14.71 1.69
N ALA A 167 -7.23 15.43 2.77
CA ALA A 167 -7.08 16.89 2.88
C ALA A 167 -5.63 17.38 2.77
N ILE A 168 -4.64 16.50 3.02
CA ILE A 168 -3.22 16.82 2.83
C ILE A 168 -2.67 16.23 1.52
N GLY A 169 -3.56 15.89 0.58
CA GLY A 169 -3.20 15.49 -0.77
C GLY A 169 -2.51 14.13 -0.89
N GLY A 170 -2.71 13.22 0.06
CA GLY A 170 -2.11 11.88 0.00
C GLY A 170 -0.68 11.83 0.50
N TYR A 171 -0.19 12.83 1.26
CA TYR A 171 1.21 12.92 1.64
C TYR A 171 1.72 11.65 2.34
N TYR A 172 0.99 11.15 3.35
CA TYR A 172 1.37 9.94 4.08
C TYR A 172 0.77 8.67 3.47
N ASP A 173 -0.51 8.68 3.11
CA ASP A 173 -1.20 7.54 2.48
C ASP A 173 -0.45 7.07 1.23
N LEU A 174 -0.21 7.99 0.30
CA LEU A 174 0.35 7.68 -1.02
C LEU A 174 1.86 7.95 -1.07
N GLY A 175 2.26 9.17 -0.69
CA GLY A 175 3.63 9.64 -0.86
C GLY A 175 4.66 8.92 0.03
N ARG A 176 4.26 8.52 1.24
CA ARG A 176 5.07 7.68 2.14
C ARG A 176 4.62 6.22 2.16
N SER A 177 3.55 5.90 1.44
CA SER A 177 2.97 4.55 1.38
C SER A 177 2.60 3.98 2.75
N TYR A 178 2.20 4.85 3.69
CA TYR A 178 1.70 4.40 4.99
C TYR A 178 0.27 3.86 4.90
N GLY A 179 -0.43 4.14 3.80
CA GLY A 179 -1.76 3.64 3.52
C GLY A 179 -2.89 4.53 4.04
N PRO A 180 -4.15 4.16 3.74
CA PRO A 180 -5.33 5.03 3.90
C PRO A 180 -5.65 5.37 5.37
N THR A 181 -5.13 4.61 6.32
CA THR A 181 -5.23 4.90 7.76
C THR A 181 -4.45 6.15 8.18
N TYR A 182 -3.59 6.68 7.31
CA TYR A 182 -2.80 7.90 7.51
C TYR A 182 -3.25 9.05 6.59
N ALA A 183 -4.40 8.92 5.93
CA ALA A 183 -5.03 10.02 5.20
C ALA A 183 -5.74 10.99 6.16
N SER A 184 -5.72 12.30 5.85
CA SER A 184 -6.51 13.30 6.56
C SER A 184 -7.94 13.34 6.00
N ARG A 185 -8.81 12.51 6.57
CA ARG A 185 -10.18 12.27 6.07
C ARG A 185 -11.21 13.19 6.70
N GLY A 186 -12.30 13.44 5.97
CA GLY A 186 -13.46 14.20 6.45
C GLY A 186 -13.52 15.65 5.99
N LEU A 187 -12.58 16.10 5.15
CA LEU A 187 -12.70 17.39 4.47
C LEU A 187 -13.86 17.34 3.48
N LYS A 188 -14.88 18.17 3.74
CA LYS A 188 -16.00 18.39 2.84
C LYS A 188 -16.01 19.82 2.35
N LEU A 189 -16.37 20.02 1.09
CA LEU A 189 -16.45 21.31 0.42
C LEU A 189 -17.86 21.54 -0.10
N ASN A 190 -18.36 22.77 0.04
CA ASN A 190 -19.42 23.28 -0.81
C ASN A 190 -18.79 23.76 -2.11
N TYR A 191 -19.49 23.61 -3.24
CA TYR A 191 -19.04 24.12 -4.52
C TYR A 191 -20.18 24.78 -5.27
N THR A 192 -19.99 26.02 -5.70
CA THR A 192 -21.00 26.78 -6.45
C THR A 192 -20.28 27.73 -7.40
N ALA A 193 -20.61 27.63 -8.70
CA ALA A 193 -20.13 28.55 -9.74
C ALA A 193 -18.61 28.82 -9.70
N GLY A 194 -17.78 27.77 -9.63
CA GLY A 194 -16.33 27.90 -9.61
C GLY A 194 -15.71 28.20 -8.24
N VAL A 195 -16.51 28.39 -7.18
CA VAL A 195 -16.01 28.68 -5.83
C VAL A 195 -16.21 27.46 -4.93
N ALA A 196 -15.13 27.03 -4.28
CA ALA A 196 -15.16 26.00 -3.24
C ALA A 196 -14.98 26.62 -1.85
N THR A 197 -15.81 26.24 -0.89
CA THR A 197 -15.68 26.66 0.52
C THR A 197 -15.73 25.46 1.44
N VAL A 198 -15.03 25.51 2.57
CA VAL A 198 -14.99 24.39 3.52
C VAL A 198 -16.35 24.24 4.20
N ALA A 199 -16.97 23.07 4.02
CA ALA A 199 -18.21 22.68 4.67
C ALA A 199 -17.94 21.90 5.98
N ALA A 200 -16.88 21.10 6.02
CA ALA A 200 -16.42 20.40 7.22
C ALA A 200 -14.90 20.20 7.19
N GLN A 201 -14.27 20.27 8.36
CA GLN A 201 -12.84 20.03 8.53
C GLN A 201 -12.57 18.55 8.85
N PRO A 202 -11.41 18.01 8.43
CA PRO A 202 -10.95 16.69 8.85
C PRO A 202 -10.47 16.67 10.31
N ASN A 203 -10.62 15.52 10.98
CA ASN A 203 -10.25 15.33 12.40
C ASN A 203 -8.76 14.98 12.59
N GLY A 204 -7.86 15.66 11.86
CA GLY A 204 -6.42 15.40 11.89
C GLY A 204 -5.91 14.46 10.81
N VAL A 205 -4.77 13.83 11.06
CA VAL A 205 -4.08 12.92 10.11
C VAL A 205 -4.20 11.48 10.59
N GLY A 206 -5.31 10.84 10.25
CA GLY A 206 -5.52 9.40 10.48
C GLY A 206 -5.04 8.91 11.86
N ALA A 207 -4.19 7.88 11.86
CA ALA A 207 -3.61 7.29 13.08
C ALA A 207 -2.64 8.21 13.86
N PHE A 208 -2.12 9.29 13.27
CA PHE A 208 -1.31 10.26 14.00
C PHE A 208 -2.15 11.23 14.83
N GLY A 209 -3.41 11.44 14.47
CA GLY A 209 -4.30 12.39 15.15
C GLY A 209 -3.96 13.86 14.89
N GLY A 210 -4.12 14.69 15.91
CA GLY A 210 -4.02 16.15 15.82
C GLY A 210 -5.23 16.79 15.13
N SER A 211 -5.06 18.00 14.64
CA SER A 211 -6.11 18.80 14.02
C SER A 211 -5.61 19.47 12.75
N ILE A 212 -6.42 19.38 11.70
CA ILE A 212 -6.12 19.97 10.39
C ILE A 212 -7.12 21.09 10.13
N VAL A 213 -6.59 22.26 9.77
CA VAL A 213 -7.38 23.42 9.35
C VAL A 213 -7.13 23.67 7.87
N VAL A 214 -8.14 23.44 7.06
CA VAL A 214 -8.14 23.76 5.64
C VAL A 214 -8.70 25.17 5.44
N SER A 215 -7.99 26.00 4.67
CA SER A 215 -8.42 27.36 4.35
C SER A 215 -7.86 27.83 3.01
N GLY A 216 -8.59 28.73 2.34
CA GLY A 216 -8.13 29.28 1.05
C GLY A 216 -8.12 28.27 -0.10
N VAL A 217 -9.09 27.34 -0.14
CA VAL A 217 -9.25 26.43 -1.28
C VAL A 217 -9.54 27.25 -2.54
N THR A 218 -8.79 27.01 -3.61
CA THR A 218 -9.01 27.65 -4.91
C THR A 218 -9.31 26.61 -5.96
N VAL A 219 -10.14 26.99 -6.94
CA VAL A 219 -10.52 26.16 -8.08
C VAL A 219 -10.25 26.97 -9.34
N ASP A 220 -9.54 26.36 -10.29
CA ASP A 220 -9.32 26.91 -11.62
C ASP A 220 -9.92 25.96 -12.66
N PRO A 221 -11.10 26.30 -13.23
CA PRO A 221 -11.75 25.51 -14.27
C PRO A 221 -10.95 25.39 -15.56
N LEU A 222 -10.09 26.36 -15.89
CA LEU A 222 -9.33 26.37 -17.15
C LEU A 222 -8.22 25.34 -17.12
N THR A 223 -7.51 25.27 -16.00
CA THR A 223 -6.44 24.27 -15.80
C THR A 223 -6.95 22.97 -15.18
N LYS A 224 -8.25 22.91 -14.83
CA LYS A 224 -8.89 21.81 -14.10
C LYS A 224 -8.12 21.48 -12.82
N THR A 225 -7.76 22.52 -12.07
CA THR A 225 -6.98 22.38 -10.83
C THR A 225 -7.73 22.83 -9.60
N ILE A 226 -7.45 22.19 -8.47
CA ILE A 226 -7.91 22.57 -7.14
C ILE A 226 -6.69 22.64 -6.23
N VAL A 227 -6.50 23.77 -5.53
CA VAL A 227 -5.45 23.91 -4.53
C VAL A 227 -6.07 23.86 -3.14
N VAL A 228 -5.54 23.00 -2.28
CA VAL A 228 -6.03 22.74 -0.93
C VAL A 228 -4.91 23.00 0.08
N PRO A 229 -4.86 24.20 0.67
CA PRO A 229 -3.95 24.51 1.77
C PRO A 229 -4.50 23.98 3.10
N SER A 230 -3.67 23.24 3.82
CA SER A 230 -4.02 22.52 5.05
C SER A 230 -2.95 22.71 6.11
N ALA A 231 -3.30 23.32 7.25
CA ALA A 231 -2.40 23.53 8.38
C ALA A 231 -2.63 22.45 9.45
N TRP A 232 -1.57 21.75 9.84
CA TRP A 232 -1.57 20.75 10.91
C TRP A 232 -1.03 21.37 12.19
N ASP A 233 -1.74 21.18 13.30
CA ASP A 233 -1.34 21.62 14.64
C ASP A 233 0.00 21.02 15.12
N SER A 234 0.52 19.99 14.45
CA SER A 234 1.87 19.44 14.64
C SER A 234 2.99 20.31 14.05
N GLY A 235 2.68 21.51 13.58
CA GLY A 235 3.65 22.48 13.06
C GLY A 235 3.99 22.33 11.58
N TYR A 236 3.20 21.56 10.83
CA TYR A 236 3.37 21.36 9.39
C TYR A 236 2.20 21.94 8.60
N ASN A 237 2.49 22.63 7.50
CA ASN A 237 1.49 23.04 6.51
C ASN A 237 1.69 22.22 5.24
N PHE A 238 0.59 21.89 4.58
CA PHE A 238 0.54 21.16 3.33
C PHE A 238 -0.21 22.00 2.31
N THR A 239 0.33 22.14 1.11
CA THR A 239 -0.38 22.70 -0.03
C THR A 239 -0.50 21.62 -1.08
N ALA A 240 -1.68 21.03 -1.18
CA ALA A 240 -1.99 20.04 -2.21
C ALA A 240 -2.51 20.73 -3.47
N THR A 241 -1.85 20.52 -4.60
CA THR A 241 -2.32 20.91 -5.93
C THR A 241 -2.85 19.66 -6.63
N LEU A 242 -4.15 19.64 -6.88
CA LEU A 242 -4.89 18.55 -7.49
C LEU A 242 -5.18 18.91 -8.94
N THR A 243 -4.77 18.07 -9.90
CA THR A 243 -5.06 18.25 -11.33
C THR A 243 -5.95 17.11 -11.81
N GLN A 244 -7.11 17.43 -12.39
CA GLN A 244 -8.08 16.40 -12.80
C GLN A 244 -7.49 15.50 -13.89
N VAL A 245 -7.66 14.19 -13.73
CA VAL A 245 -7.36 13.18 -14.74
C VAL A 245 -8.55 13.11 -15.71
N ASN A 246 -8.29 13.25 -17.00
CA ASN A 246 -9.31 13.12 -18.03
C ASN A 246 -9.67 11.66 -18.27
#